data_AF-A0A7C2L514-F1
#
_entry.id   AF-A0A7C2L514-F1
#
_cell.length_a   1.000
_cell.length_b   1.000
_cell.length_c   1.000
_cell.angle_alpha   90.00
_cell.angle_beta   90.00
_cell.angle_gamma   90.00
#
_symmetry.space_group_name_H-M   'P 1'
#
loop_
_entity.id
_entity.type
_entity.pdbx_description
1 polymer ?
#
loop_
_entity_poly.entity_id
_entity_poly.type
_entity_poly.pdbx_seq_one_letter_code
_entity_poly.pdbx_strand_id
1 'polypeptide(L)'
;MADRLVAALAAGQEAGGDARGQQSAGLLVVRKGAGFGGSDRYIDLRVDDHPEPIRELQRLLRRYRLTLELYRSMALESEGKLEEAIAVVRRVLEQDPQDGEKHYRLAVLLARAGRTAEALQALERAIAVNPHFRLLARTNPVFERLKADPKFQRLLSEKGGSRP
;
A
#
# COMPACT_ATOMS: atom_id res chain seq x y z
N MET A 1 4.88 -8.81 15.63
CA MET A 1 5.73 -9.99 15.89
C MET A 1 6.84 -10.08 14.84
N ALA A 2 6.51 -10.24 13.55
CA ALA A 2 7.47 -10.30 12.43
C ALA A 2 8.55 -9.18 12.44
N ASP A 3 8.14 -7.92 12.58
CA ASP A 3 9.08 -6.78 12.60
C ASP A 3 10.11 -6.90 13.73
N ARG A 4 9.70 -7.39 14.90
CA ARG A 4 10.60 -7.58 16.05
C ARG A 4 11.60 -8.70 15.82
N LEU A 5 11.17 -9.79 15.16
CA LEU A 5 12.06 -10.90 14.82
C LEU A 5 13.14 -10.45 13.84
N VAL A 6 12.76 -9.72 12.79
CA VAL A 6 13.73 -9.21 11.81
C VAL A 6 14.62 -8.10 12.42
N ALA A 7 14.08 -7.25 13.30
CA ALA A 7 14.89 -6.27 14.02
C ALA A 7 15.91 -6.93 14.95
N ALA A 8 15.53 -8.00 15.66
CA ALA A 8 16.44 -8.75 16.51
C ALA A 8 17.54 -9.44 15.67
N LEU A 9 17.19 -10.01 14.52
CA LEU A 9 18.15 -10.59 13.57
C LEU A 9 19.16 -9.53 13.08
N ALA A 10 18.69 -8.33 12.74
CA ALA A 10 19.55 -7.22 12.33
C ALA A 10 20.47 -6.76 13.47
N ALA A 11 19.95 -6.58 14.68
CA ALA A 11 20.75 -6.20 15.84
C ALA A 11 21.83 -7.25 16.17
N GLY A 12 21.53 -8.55 16.01
CA GLY A 12 22.51 -9.62 16.16
C GLY A 12 23.63 -9.56 15.12
N GLN A 13 23.30 -9.23 13.87
CA GLN A 13 24.29 -9.01 12.82
C GLN A 13 25.18 -7.79 13.13
N GLU A 14 24.61 -6.71 13.64
CA GLU A 14 25.36 -5.51 14.05
C GLU A 14 26.27 -5.77 15.26
N ALA A 15 25.88 -6.67 16.16
CA ALA A 15 26.67 -7.07 17.33
C ALA A 15 27.84 -8.03 17.02
N GLY A 16 28.16 -8.25 15.74
CA GLY A 16 29.27 -9.09 15.30
C GLY A 16 28.86 -10.25 14.40
N GLY A 17 27.57 -10.58 14.36
CA GLY A 17 27.01 -11.57 13.44
C GLY A 17 27.68 -12.94 13.48
N ASP A 18 27.49 -13.71 12.41
CA ASP A 18 28.27 -14.92 12.17
C ASP A 18 29.66 -14.53 11.64
N ALA A 19 30.72 -15.07 12.23
CA ALA A 19 32.10 -14.78 11.83
C ALA A 19 32.41 -15.17 10.37
N ARG A 20 31.61 -16.06 9.77
CA ARG A 20 31.70 -16.46 8.35
C ARG A 20 31.02 -15.46 7.41
N GLY A 21 30.32 -14.47 7.95
CA GLY A 21 29.47 -13.54 7.20
C GLY A 21 28.04 -14.05 6.98
N GLN A 22 27.29 -13.31 6.18
CA GLN A 22 25.89 -13.61 5.84
C GLN A 22 25.77 -13.96 4.34
N GLN A 23 24.94 -14.95 4.01
CA GLN A 23 24.63 -15.32 2.62
C GLN A 23 23.11 -15.36 2.36
N SER A 24 22.33 -15.75 3.37
CA SER A 24 20.87 -15.84 3.28
C SER A 24 20.21 -15.33 4.55
N ALA A 25 18.94 -14.97 4.45
CA ALA A 25 18.08 -14.64 5.58
C ALA A 25 16.65 -15.08 5.28
N GLY A 26 15.92 -15.50 6.31
CA GLY A 26 14.54 -15.97 6.14
C GLY A 26 13.65 -15.60 7.32
N LEU A 27 12.37 -15.43 7.03
CA LEU A 27 11.31 -15.23 8.01
C LEU A 27 10.14 -16.15 7.69
N LEU A 28 9.85 -17.07 8.62
CA LEU A 28 8.64 -17.88 8.61
C LEU A 28 7.79 -17.52 9.83
N VAL A 29 6.56 -17.07 9.58
CA VAL A 29 5.53 -16.90 10.61
C VAL A 29 4.40 -17.86 10.28
N VAL A 30 4.08 -18.74 11.21
CA VAL A 30 2.97 -19.68 11.05
C VAL A 30 1.75 -19.25 11.86
N ARG A 31 0.57 -19.45 11.29
CA ARG A 31 -0.73 -19.28 11.96
C ARG A 31 -1.73 -20.20 11.27
N LYS A 32 -2.47 -20.99 12.07
CA LYS A 32 -3.40 -22.01 11.57
C LYS A 32 -4.35 -21.44 10.51
N GLY A 33 -4.33 -22.02 9.31
CA GLY A 33 -5.22 -21.68 8.18
C GLY A 33 -5.09 -20.26 7.64
N ALA A 34 -4.00 -19.55 7.95
CA ALA A 34 -3.85 -18.14 7.65
C ALA A 34 -3.00 -17.83 6.41
N GLY A 35 -2.33 -18.84 5.88
CA GLY A 35 -1.54 -18.76 4.67
C GLY A 35 -2.39 -18.93 3.41
N PHE A 36 -1.75 -18.70 2.27
CA PHE A 36 -2.38 -18.90 0.96
C PHE A 36 -2.85 -20.35 0.81
N GLY A 37 -4.01 -20.55 0.20
CA GLY A 37 -4.62 -21.87 -0.01
C GLY A 37 -5.03 -22.61 1.28
N GLY A 38 -5.16 -21.90 2.41
CA GLY A 38 -5.48 -22.51 3.71
C GLY A 38 -4.27 -23.16 4.40
N SER A 39 -3.06 -22.90 3.92
CA SER A 39 -1.83 -23.34 4.60
C SER A 39 -1.61 -22.60 5.93
N ASP A 40 -0.72 -23.12 6.77
CA ASP A 40 -0.37 -22.45 8.02
C ASP A 40 0.73 -21.39 7.85
N ARG A 41 1.31 -21.23 6.65
CA ARG A 41 2.42 -20.31 6.35
C ARG A 41 1.88 -18.89 6.13
N TYR A 42 1.73 -18.15 7.22
CA TYR A 42 1.19 -16.79 7.18
C TYR A 42 2.16 -15.80 6.53
N ILE A 43 3.45 -15.86 6.88
CA ILE A 43 4.52 -15.10 6.23
C ILE A 43 5.64 -16.08 5.92
N ASP A 44 6.11 -16.09 4.68
CA ASP A 44 7.22 -16.92 4.24
C ASP A 44 8.07 -16.11 3.26
N LEU A 45 9.10 -15.47 3.79
CA LEU A 45 10.02 -14.61 3.04
C LEU A 45 11.43 -15.17 3.15
N ARG A 46 12.12 -15.26 2.02
CA ARG A 46 13.47 -15.78 1.95
C ARG A 46 14.30 -14.93 1.00
N VAL A 47 15.52 -14.64 1.42
CA VAL A 47 16.56 -14.02 0.61
C VAL A 47 17.72 -15.00 0.57
N ASP A 48 18.06 -15.45 -0.62
CA ASP A 48 19.20 -16.33 -0.88
C ASP A 48 20.25 -15.59 -1.70
N ASP A 49 21.53 -15.97 -1.51
CA ASP A 49 22.67 -15.49 -2.30
C ASP A 49 22.73 -13.97 -2.44
N HIS A 50 22.61 -13.26 -1.32
CA HIS A 50 22.64 -11.80 -1.28
C HIS A 50 23.77 -11.32 -0.36
N PRO A 51 24.48 -10.20 -0.67
CA PRO A 51 25.52 -9.64 0.20
C PRO A 51 24.96 -9.01 1.49
N GLU A 52 23.72 -8.53 1.44
CA GLU A 52 22.99 -7.94 2.57
C GLU A 52 21.61 -8.59 2.78
N PRO A 53 21.53 -9.91 3.03
CA PRO A 53 20.27 -10.66 3.00
C PRO A 53 19.30 -10.22 4.10
N ILE A 54 19.79 -9.77 5.27
CA ILE A 54 18.94 -9.27 6.36
C ILE A 54 18.30 -7.93 5.98
N ARG A 55 19.08 -7.01 5.37
CA ARG A 55 18.58 -5.72 4.89
C ARG A 55 17.54 -5.91 3.78
N GLU A 56 17.81 -6.85 2.88
CA GLU A 56 16.87 -7.19 1.82
C GLU A 56 15.60 -7.86 2.38
N LEU A 57 15.72 -8.73 3.39
CA LEU A 57 14.58 -9.32 4.08
C LEU A 57 13.72 -8.24 4.77
N GLN A 58 14.33 -7.21 5.37
CA GLN A 58 13.61 -6.05 5.90
C GLN A 58 12.82 -5.31 4.81
N ARG A 59 13.42 -5.12 3.62
CA ARG A 59 12.74 -4.49 2.47
C ARG A 59 11.55 -5.34 2.00
N LEU A 60 11.72 -6.65 1.88
CA LEU A 60 10.65 -7.58 1.51
C LEU A 60 9.52 -7.59 2.54
N LEU A 61 9.84 -7.64 3.83
CA LEU A 61 8.86 -7.61 4.91
C LEU A 61 8.05 -6.31 4.88
N ARG A 62 8.72 -5.16 4.69
CA ARG A 62 8.04 -3.86 4.55
C ARG A 62 7.05 -3.87 3.39
N ARG A 63 7.46 -4.37 2.21
CA ARG A 63 6.59 -4.46 1.03
C ARG A 63 5.40 -5.40 1.27
N TYR A 64 5.64 -6.57 1.84
CA TYR A 64 4.57 -7.52 2.19
C TYR A 64 3.56 -6.90 3.16
N ARG A 65 4.04 -6.15 4.15
CA ARG A 65 3.19 -5.47 5.13
C ARG A 65 2.34 -4.37 4.50
N LEU A 66 2.87 -3.59 3.56
CA LEU A 66 2.08 -2.61 2.82
C LEU A 66 0.89 -3.25 2.09
N THR A 67 1.10 -4.42 1.49
CA THR A 67 0.04 -5.21 0.88
C THR A 67 -1.01 -5.66 1.89
N LEU A 68 -0.60 -6.14 3.07
CA LEU A 68 -1.53 -6.51 4.14
C LEU A 68 -2.32 -5.33 4.70
N GLU A 69 -1.67 -4.17 4.88
CA GLU A 69 -2.34 -2.95 5.31
C GLU A 69 -3.38 -2.51 4.28
N LEU A 70 -3.08 -2.65 2.98
CA LEU A 70 -4.06 -2.41 1.94
C LEU A 70 -5.28 -3.34 2.04
N TYR A 71 -5.08 -4.66 2.21
CA TYR A 71 -6.19 -5.59 2.44
C TYR A 71 -7.01 -5.23 3.68
N ARG A 72 -6.35 -4.84 4.78
CA ARG A 72 -7.03 -4.38 5.99
C ARG A 72 -7.93 -3.18 5.72
N SER A 73 -7.47 -2.20 4.95
CA SER A 73 -8.30 -1.04 4.62
C SER A 73 -9.49 -1.38 3.70
N MET A 74 -9.46 -2.48 2.94
CA MET A 74 -10.64 -2.97 2.21
C MET A 74 -11.65 -3.64 3.16
N ALA A 75 -11.16 -4.41 4.13
CA ALA A 75 -12.01 -4.99 5.16
C ALA A 75 -12.70 -3.90 6.01
N LEU A 76 -11.94 -2.91 6.49
CA LEU A 76 -12.48 -1.77 7.24
C LEU A 76 -13.55 -1.00 6.45
N GLU A 77 -13.32 -0.80 5.15
CA GLU A 77 -14.29 -0.20 4.25
C GLU A 77 -15.58 -1.02 4.14
N SER A 78 -15.47 -2.35 4.00
CA SER A 78 -16.65 -3.24 3.98
C SER A 78 -17.42 -3.25 5.30
N GLU A 79 -16.74 -2.97 6.41
CA GLU A 79 -17.33 -2.81 7.75
C GLU A 79 -17.91 -1.39 7.98
N GLY A 80 -17.81 -0.48 6.99
CA GLY A 80 -18.26 0.91 7.12
C GLY A 80 -17.34 1.82 7.94
N LYS A 81 -16.17 1.32 8.38
CA LYS A 81 -15.17 2.06 9.17
C LYS A 81 -14.28 2.90 8.26
N LEU A 82 -14.88 3.87 7.58
CA LEU A 82 -14.24 4.65 6.53
C LEU A 82 -13.03 5.46 7.04
N GLU A 83 -13.11 6.08 8.22
CA GLU A 83 -12.01 6.87 8.77
C GLU A 83 -10.78 6.00 9.10
N GLU A 84 -11.00 4.78 9.62
CA GLU A 84 -9.91 3.83 9.84
C GLU A 84 -9.29 3.37 8.52
N ALA A 85 -10.12 3.09 7.50
CA ALA A 85 -9.63 2.73 6.17
C ALA A 85 -8.80 3.86 5.54
N ILE A 86 -9.24 5.12 5.66
CA ILE A 86 -8.52 6.31 5.21
C ILE A 86 -7.18 6.43 5.92
N ALA A 87 -7.14 6.27 7.24
CA ALA A 87 -5.91 6.35 8.03
C ALA A 87 -4.88 5.29 7.59
N VAL A 88 -5.34 4.08 7.27
CA VAL A 88 -4.46 3.01 6.77
C VAL A 88 -3.88 3.37 5.39
N VAL A 89 -4.70 3.82 4.44
CA VAL A 89 -4.20 4.19 3.10
C VAL A 89 -3.24 5.38 3.16
N ARG A 90 -3.46 6.35 4.07
CA ARG A 90 -2.51 7.46 4.30
C ARG A 90 -1.15 6.96 4.78
N ARG A 91 -1.10 6.02 5.73
CA ARG A 91 0.17 5.42 6.20
C ARG A 91 0.89 4.64 5.10
N VAL A 92 0.16 3.95 4.24
CA VAL A 92 0.74 3.28 3.06
C VAL A 92 1.40 4.32 2.13
N LEU A 93 0.71 5.44 1.88
CA LEU A 93 1.23 6.55 1.08
C LEU A 93 2.42 7.30 1.73
N GLU A 94 2.61 7.24 3.05
CA GLU A 94 3.82 7.76 3.69
C GLU A 94 5.08 6.98 3.27
N GLN A 95 4.93 5.69 2.91
CA GLN A 95 6.06 4.87 2.44
C GLN A 95 6.31 5.03 0.94
N ASP A 96 5.26 5.23 0.15
CA ASP A 96 5.37 5.56 -1.28
C ASP A 96 4.39 6.70 -1.64
N PRO A 97 4.85 7.97 -1.54
CA PRO A 97 4.01 9.12 -1.84
C PRO A 97 3.61 9.26 -3.30
N GLN A 98 4.22 8.51 -4.22
CA GLN A 98 3.97 8.60 -5.66
C GLN A 98 3.13 7.44 -6.19
N ASP A 99 2.60 6.56 -5.32
CA ASP A 99 1.74 5.47 -5.73
C ASP A 99 0.34 5.98 -6.15
N GLY A 100 0.13 6.11 -7.46
CA GLY A 100 -1.13 6.57 -8.05
C GLY A 100 -2.33 5.67 -7.72
N GLU A 101 -2.12 4.37 -7.56
CA GLU A 101 -3.20 3.43 -7.20
C GLU A 101 -3.69 3.69 -5.78
N LYS A 102 -2.78 3.98 -4.86
CA LYS A 102 -3.12 4.28 -3.45
C LYS A 102 -3.75 5.67 -3.32
N HIS A 103 -3.30 6.66 -4.10
CA HIS A 103 -4.01 7.95 -4.21
C HIS A 103 -5.43 7.79 -4.76
N TYR A 104 -5.63 6.95 -5.78
CA TYR A 104 -6.96 6.68 -6.32
C TYR A 104 -7.85 5.99 -5.28
N ARG A 105 -7.32 5.00 -4.57
CA ARG A 105 -8.05 4.32 -3.50
C ARG A 105 -8.39 5.26 -2.33
N LEU A 106 -7.48 6.16 -1.97
CA LEU A 106 -7.75 7.22 -1.00
C LEU A 106 -8.90 8.13 -1.47
N ALA A 107 -8.93 8.52 -2.76
CA ALA A 107 -10.00 9.31 -3.33
C ALA A 107 -11.37 8.62 -3.24
N VAL A 108 -11.42 7.32 -3.53
CA VAL A 108 -12.64 6.49 -3.39
C VAL A 108 -13.15 6.49 -1.96
N LEU A 109 -12.27 6.23 -0.98
CA LEU A 109 -12.63 6.22 0.44
C LEU A 109 -13.12 7.59 0.93
N LEU A 110 -12.43 8.67 0.55
CA LEU A 110 -12.82 10.04 0.90
C LEU A 110 -14.16 10.44 0.29
N ALA A 111 -14.44 10.03 -0.95
CA ALA A 111 -15.74 10.25 -1.59
C ALA A 111 -16.86 9.50 -0.87
N ARG A 112 -16.63 8.25 -0.46
CA ARG A 112 -17.58 7.47 0.37
C ARG A 112 -17.86 8.16 1.71
N ALA A 113 -16.83 8.75 2.31
CA ALA A 113 -16.94 9.50 3.56
C ALA A 113 -17.56 10.91 3.40
N GLY A 114 -17.91 11.33 2.18
CA GLY A 114 -18.45 12.68 1.91
C GLY A 114 -17.42 13.81 1.98
N ARG A 115 -16.11 13.48 2.06
CA ARG A 115 -15.01 14.44 2.14
C ARG A 115 -14.59 14.90 0.74
N THR A 116 -15.49 15.59 0.06
CA THR A 116 -15.38 15.96 -1.36
C THR A 116 -14.06 16.66 -1.70
N ALA A 117 -13.68 17.71 -0.96
CA ALA A 117 -12.48 18.49 -1.28
C ALA A 117 -11.21 17.63 -1.25
N GLU A 118 -11.09 16.75 -0.25
CA GLU A 118 -9.94 15.85 -0.11
C GLU A 118 -9.97 14.72 -1.14
N ALA A 119 -11.16 14.19 -1.47
CA ALA A 119 -11.32 13.19 -2.52
C ALA A 119 -10.82 13.70 -3.86
N LEU A 120 -11.16 14.95 -4.21
CA LEU A 120 -10.70 15.59 -5.45
C LEU A 120 -9.18 15.81 -5.47
N GLN A 121 -8.58 16.19 -4.34
CA GLN A 121 -7.12 16.31 -4.25
C GLN A 121 -6.41 14.96 -4.40
N ALA A 122 -6.93 13.91 -3.78
CA ALA A 122 -6.38 12.56 -3.92
C ALA A 122 -6.53 12.05 -5.36
N LEU A 123 -7.67 12.30 -6.00
CA LEU A 123 -7.91 11.93 -7.40
C LEU A 123 -6.99 12.68 -8.35
N GLU A 124 -6.77 13.97 -8.12
CA GLU A 124 -5.82 14.80 -8.87
C GLU A 124 -4.40 14.22 -8.82
N ARG A 125 -3.93 13.83 -7.62
CA ARG A 125 -2.63 13.16 -7.46
C ARG A 125 -2.57 11.83 -8.21
N ALA A 126 -3.62 11.01 -8.12
CA ALA A 126 -3.68 9.76 -8.86
C ALA A 126 -3.56 9.98 -10.38
N ILE A 127 -4.34 10.90 -10.93
CA ILE A 127 -4.35 11.26 -12.35
C ILE A 127 -2.99 11.81 -12.81
N ALA A 128 -2.31 12.58 -11.96
CA ALA A 128 -0.98 13.12 -12.26
C ALA A 128 0.08 12.02 -12.40
N VAL A 129 -0.05 10.92 -11.65
CA VAL A 129 0.83 9.74 -11.77
C VAL A 129 0.44 8.88 -12.98
N ASN A 130 -0.85 8.59 -13.14
CA ASN A 130 -1.35 7.83 -14.27
C ASN A 130 -2.69 8.39 -14.80
N PRO A 131 -2.69 8.99 -16.00
CA PRO A 131 -3.91 9.50 -16.65
C PRO A 131 -5.07 8.51 -16.78
N HIS A 132 -4.83 7.19 -16.75
CA HIS A 132 -5.87 6.17 -16.80
C HIS A 132 -6.91 6.28 -15.66
N PHE A 133 -6.51 6.84 -14.51
CA PHE A 133 -7.46 7.07 -13.40
C PHE A 133 -8.59 8.03 -13.76
N ARG A 134 -8.47 8.84 -14.82
CA ARG A 134 -9.61 9.62 -15.36
C ARG A 134 -10.74 8.71 -15.82
N LEU A 135 -10.40 7.65 -16.56
CA LEU A 135 -11.39 6.71 -17.08
C LEU A 135 -12.05 5.96 -15.93
N LEU A 136 -11.25 5.47 -14.98
CA LEU A 136 -11.77 4.77 -13.79
C LEU A 136 -12.68 5.67 -12.96
N ALA A 137 -12.29 6.92 -12.71
CA ALA A 137 -13.11 7.87 -11.96
C ALA A 137 -14.42 8.22 -12.67
N ARG A 138 -14.42 8.29 -14.01
CA ARG A 138 -15.62 8.61 -14.81
C ARG A 138 -16.71 7.54 -14.68
N THR A 139 -16.32 6.27 -14.61
CA THR A 139 -17.25 5.13 -14.56
C THR A 139 -17.53 4.62 -13.15
N ASN A 140 -16.78 5.07 -12.14
CA ASN A 140 -16.95 4.61 -10.77
C ASN A 140 -18.14 5.30 -10.08
N PRO A 141 -19.17 4.56 -9.65
CA PRO A 141 -20.39 5.12 -9.07
C PRO A 141 -20.17 5.85 -7.74
N VAL A 142 -19.02 5.61 -7.07
CA VAL A 142 -18.67 6.32 -5.85
C VAL A 142 -18.59 7.84 -6.06
N PHE A 143 -18.27 8.26 -7.29
CA PHE A 143 -18.13 9.66 -7.65
C PHE A 143 -19.39 10.25 -8.30
N GLU A 144 -20.53 9.54 -8.33
CA GLU A 144 -21.77 10.07 -8.93
C GLU A 144 -22.13 11.45 -8.38
N ARG A 145 -22.04 11.62 -7.04
CA ARG A 145 -22.32 12.89 -6.37
C ARG A 145 -21.32 14.00 -6.74
N LEU A 146 -20.14 13.64 -7.24
CA LEU A 146 -19.10 14.58 -7.65
C LEU A 146 -19.19 14.94 -9.15
N LYS A 147 -20.01 14.25 -9.95
CA LYS A 147 -20.10 14.54 -11.40
C LYS A 147 -20.57 15.97 -11.73
N ALA A 148 -21.32 16.58 -10.82
CA ALA A 148 -21.75 17.98 -10.93
C ALA A 148 -20.68 18.98 -10.44
N ASP A 149 -19.63 18.52 -9.76
CA ASP A 149 -18.58 19.39 -9.23
C ASP A 149 -17.67 19.91 -10.37
N PRO A 150 -17.50 21.23 -10.53
CA PRO A 150 -16.68 21.79 -11.61
C PRO A 150 -15.22 21.34 -11.58
N LYS A 151 -14.63 21.13 -10.39
CA LYS A 151 -13.26 20.64 -10.26
C LYS A 151 -13.18 19.18 -10.71
N PHE A 152 -14.16 18.35 -10.35
CA PHE A 152 -14.22 16.96 -10.84
C PHE A 152 -14.31 16.92 -12.38
N GLN A 153 -15.19 17.73 -12.98
CA GLN A 153 -15.31 17.82 -14.43
C GLN A 153 -14.00 18.23 -15.10
N ARG A 154 -13.29 19.23 -14.55
CA ARG A 154 -11.98 19.67 -15.04
C ARG A 154 -10.96 18.53 -15.03
N LEU A 155 -10.83 17.82 -13.91
CA LEU A 155 -9.92 16.67 -13.76
C LEU A 155 -10.14 15.60 -14.84
N LEU A 156 -11.40 15.37 -15.23
CA LEU A 156 -11.76 14.40 -16.27
C LEU A 156 -11.61 14.91 -17.71
N SER A 157 -11.51 16.23 -17.91
CA SER A 157 -11.48 16.89 -19.22
C SER A 157 -10.08 17.13 -19.77
N GLU A 158 -9.07 17.22 -18.90
CA GLU A 158 -7.69 17.45 -19.32
C GLU A 158 -7.19 16.25 -20.15
N LYS A 159 -6.99 16.47 -21.46
CA LYS A 159 -6.22 15.55 -22.31
C LYS A 159 -4.86 15.38 -21.64
N GLY A 160 -4.43 14.14 -21.42
CA GLY A 160 -3.15 13.83 -20.79
C GLY A 160 -2.04 14.68 -21.40
N GLY A 161 -1.56 15.65 -20.64
CA GLY A 161 -0.41 16.45 -21.04
C GLY A 161 0.77 15.52 -21.19
N SER A 162 1.13 15.24 -22.44
CA SER A 162 2.52 14.94 -22.77
C SER A 162 3.33 16.09 -22.19
N ARG A 163 4.11 15.83 -21.14
CA ARG A 163 5.19 16.77 -20.82
C ARG A 163 6.15 16.79 -22.01
N PRO A 164 6.65 17.98 -22.41
CA PRO A 164 7.69 18.11 -23.42
C PRO A 164 8.98 17.42 -22.98
#